data_AF-A0A7G9RFC4-F1
#
_entry.id   AF-A0A7G9RFC4-F1
#
_cell.length_a   1.000
_cell.length_b   1.000
_cell.length_c   1.000
_cell.angle_alpha   90.00
_cell.angle_beta   90.00
_cell.angle_gamma   90.00
#
_symmetry.space_group_name_H-M   'P 1'
#
loop_
_entity.id
_entity.type
_entity.pdbx_description
1 polymer ?
#
loop_
_entity_poly.entity_id
_entity_poly.type
_entity_poly.pdbx_seq_one_letter_code
_entity_poly.pdbx_strand_id
1 'polypeptide(L)'
;MTVFVGLLLVILAGAVGYLVGRSAAVAGSVDAATVEAVRRQNLLLRALVAKVKDLAWDNRELDPALSTIIIDEIRQYEKKELEP
;
A
#
# COMPACT_ATOMS: atom_id res chain seq x y z
N MET A 1 31.80 10.26 -32.80
CA MET A 1 31.15 9.35 -31.82
C MET A 1 30.97 9.99 -30.44
N THR A 2 31.91 10.81 -29.96
CA THR A 2 31.88 11.47 -28.64
C THR A 2 30.75 12.50 -28.46
N VAL A 3 30.43 13.27 -29.49
CA VAL A 3 29.36 14.30 -29.45
C VAL A 3 27.97 13.68 -29.21
N PHE A 4 27.71 12.51 -29.80
CA PHE A 4 26.44 11.82 -29.68
C PHE A 4 26.20 11.27 -28.26
N VAL A 5 27.27 10.79 -27.62
CA VAL A 5 27.25 10.31 -26.23
C VAL A 5 27.00 11.46 -25.26
N GLY A 6 27.65 12.61 -25.47
CA GLY A 6 27.43 13.80 -24.64
C GLY A 6 26.00 14.31 -24.71
N LEU A 7 25.42 14.36 -25.91
CA LEU A 7 24.04 14.83 -26.11
C LEU A 7 23.00 13.88 -25.48
N LEU A 8 23.27 12.56 -25.55
CA LEU A 8 22.42 11.54 -24.93
C LEU A 8 22.41 11.65 -23.39
N LEU A 9 23.55 11.97 -22.78
CA LEU A 9 23.65 12.18 -21.33
C LEU A 9 22.87 13.41 -20.85
N VAL A 10 22.89 14.51 -21.63
CA VAL A 10 22.13 15.73 -21.31
C VAL A 10 20.63 15.48 -21.37
N ILE A 11 20.16 14.74 -22.37
CA ILE A 11 18.74 14.36 -22.50
C ILE A 11 18.32 13.47 -21.32
N LEU A 12 19.17 12.51 -20.93
CA LEU A 12 18.91 11.63 -19.78
C LEU A 12 18.85 12.43 -18.47
N ALA A 13 19.78 13.35 -18.24
CA ALA A 13 19.79 14.19 -17.04
C ALA A 13 18.55 15.10 -16.97
N GLY A 14 18.13 15.67 -18.11
CA GLY A 14 16.91 16.48 -18.20
C GLY A 14 15.64 15.67 -17.94
N ALA A 15 15.54 14.46 -18.47
CA ALA A 15 14.40 13.57 -18.25
C ALA A 15 14.30 13.14 -16.78
N VAL A 16 15.42 12.79 -16.16
CA VAL A 16 15.48 12.43 -14.73
C VAL A 16 15.11 13.64 -13.86
N GLY A 17 15.67 14.81 -14.14
CA GLY A 17 15.34 16.05 -13.43
C GLY A 17 13.86 16.43 -13.55
N TYR A 18 13.26 16.25 -14.73
CA TYR A 18 11.84 16.49 -14.95
C TYR A 18 10.94 15.48 -14.22
N LEU A 19 11.31 14.21 -14.18
CA LEU A 19 10.60 13.17 -13.42
C LEU A 19 10.65 13.42 -11.91
N VAL A 20 11.82 13.80 -11.39
CA VAL A 20 12.01 14.14 -9.97
C VAL A 20 11.29 15.44 -9.61
N GLY A 21 11.38 16.46 -10.47
CA GLY A 21 10.66 17.73 -10.27
C GLY A 21 9.15 17.56 -10.31
N ARG A 22 8.62 16.72 -11.20
CA ARG A 22 7.19 16.38 -11.27
C ARG A 22 6.72 15.62 -10.04
N SER A 23 7.50 14.66 -9.55
CA SER A 23 7.15 13.89 -8.35
C SER A 23 7.24 14.74 -7.08
N ALA A 24 8.21 15.66 -7.00
CA ALA A 24 8.29 16.65 -5.91
C ALA A 24 7.13 17.67 -5.96
N ALA A 25 6.69 18.09 -7.14
CA ALA A 25 5.54 18.98 -7.30
C ALA A 25 4.20 18.33 -6.91
N VAL A 26 4.05 17.02 -7.17
CA VAL A 26 2.88 16.24 -6.73
C VAL A 26 2.89 15.95 -5.22
N ALA A 27 4.07 15.90 -4.60
CA ALA A 27 4.20 15.72 -3.15
C ALA A 27 3.76 16.94 -2.31
N GLY A 28 3.53 18.10 -2.93
CA GLY A 28 3.25 19.37 -2.24
C GLY A 28 1.80 19.59 -1.77
N SER A 29 0.84 18.79 -2.20
CA SER A 29 -0.55 18.92 -1.76
C SER A 29 -1.21 17.56 -1.65
N VAL A 30 -1.21 17.00 -0.44
CA VAL A 30 -2.09 15.86 -0.12
C VAL A 30 -3.52 16.40 -0.18
N ASP A 31 -4.19 16.15 -1.30
CA ASP A 31 -5.56 16.59 -1.54
C ASP A 31 -6.51 15.96 -0.51
N ALA A 32 -7.37 16.78 0.10
CA ALA A 32 -8.30 16.36 1.15
C ALA A 32 -9.27 15.27 0.64
N ALA A 33 -9.64 15.29 -0.64
CA ALA A 33 -10.48 14.24 -1.22
C ALA A 33 -9.74 12.90 -1.30
N THR A 34 -8.43 12.93 -1.56
CA THR A 34 -7.57 11.73 -1.55
C THR A 34 -7.45 11.15 -0.14
N VAL A 35 -7.26 11.98 0.89
CA VAL A 35 -7.24 11.52 2.29
C VAL A 35 -8.57 10.85 2.68
N GLU A 36 -9.69 11.46 2.31
CA GLU A 36 -11.01 10.93 2.63
C GLU A 36 -11.32 9.64 1.87
N ALA A 37 -10.82 9.49 0.64
CA ALA A 37 -10.90 8.24 -0.11
C ALA A 37 -10.10 7.12 0.58
N VAL A 38 -8.85 7.40 0.98
CA VAL A 38 -8.00 6.44 1.72
C VAL A 38 -8.62 6.08 3.07
N ARG A 39 -9.21 7.05 3.78
CA ARG A 39 -9.92 6.81 5.04
C ARG A 39 -11.09 5.84 4.85
N ARG A 40 -11.93 6.07 3.84
CA ARG A 40 -13.06 5.18 3.52
C ARG A 40 -12.59 3.78 3.14
N GLN A 41 -11.56 3.67 2.32
CA GLN A 41 -10.98 2.37 1.97
C GLN A 41 -10.46 1.62 3.20
N ASN A 42 -9.79 2.31 4.12
CA ASN A 42 -9.34 1.71 5.39
C ASN A 42 -10.50 1.23 6.26
N LEU A 43 -11.61 1.97 6.33
CA LEU A 43 -12.79 1.54 7.06
C LEU A 43 -13.43 0.29 6.44
N LEU A 44 -13.54 0.24 5.12
CA LEU A 44 -14.05 -0.93 4.40
C LEU A 44 -13.14 -2.15 4.61
N LEU A 45 -11.83 -1.95 4.56
CA LEU A 45 -10.86 -3.02 4.79
C LEU A 45 -10.98 -3.57 6.22
N ARG A 46 -11.10 -2.70 7.23
CA ARG A 46 -11.34 -3.13 8.62
C ARG A 46 -12.63 -3.93 8.77
N ALA A 47 -13.71 -3.50 8.10
CA ALA A 47 -14.97 -4.23 8.11
C ALA A 47 -14.86 -5.60 7.44
N LEU A 48 -14.09 -5.72 6.35
CA LEU A 48 -13.82 -7.00 5.69
C LEU A 48 -13.02 -7.94 6.60
N VAL A 49 -11.96 -7.44 7.23
CA VAL A 49 -11.15 -8.23 8.18
C VAL A 49 -12.00 -8.74 9.33
N ALA A 50 -12.90 -7.92 9.89
CA ALA A 50 -13.83 -8.36 10.93
C ALA A 50 -14.71 -9.53 10.45
N LYS A 51 -15.31 -9.41 9.25
CA LYS A 51 -16.10 -10.49 8.66
C LYS A 51 -15.31 -11.77 8.43
N VAL A 52 -14.04 -11.67 8.04
CA VAL A 52 -13.18 -12.86 7.86
C VAL A 52 -12.88 -13.52 9.20
N LYS A 53 -12.66 -12.74 10.27
CA LYS A 53 -12.50 -13.28 11.64
C LYS A 53 -13.77 -14.00 12.09
N ASP A 54 -14.94 -13.40 11.88
CA ASP A 54 -16.23 -14.00 12.20
C ASP A 54 -16.43 -15.31 11.41
N LEU A 55 -16.16 -15.30 10.11
CA LEU A 55 -16.26 -16.49 9.27
C LEU A 55 -15.31 -17.62 9.73
N ALA A 56 -14.06 -17.28 10.07
CA ALA A 56 -13.10 -18.25 10.61
C ALA A 56 -13.58 -18.81 11.95
N TRP A 57 -14.21 -18.00 12.79
CA TRP A 57 -14.79 -18.48 14.04
C TRP A 57 -15.99 -19.40 13.82
N ASP A 58 -16.91 -19.02 12.94
CA ASP A 58 -18.12 -19.78 12.62
C ASP A 58 -17.81 -21.14 11.98
N ASN A 59 -16.73 -21.21 11.19
CA ASN A 59 -16.30 -22.46 10.52
C ASN A 59 -15.23 -23.24 11.32
N ARG A 60 -14.96 -22.85 12.56
CA ARG A 60 -13.95 -23.49 13.41
C ARG A 60 -14.24 -24.96 13.68
N GLU A 61 -15.51 -25.35 13.73
CA GLU A 61 -15.91 -26.74 13.92
C GLU A 61 -15.63 -27.62 12.69
N LEU A 62 -15.60 -27.02 11.50
CA LEU A 62 -15.31 -27.72 10.24
C LEU A 62 -13.81 -27.92 10.03
N ASP A 63 -13.03 -26.87 10.25
CA ASP A 63 -11.58 -26.93 10.19
C ASP A 63 -10.95 -26.02 11.27
N PRO A 64 -10.66 -26.60 12.46
CA PRO A 64 -10.03 -25.85 13.55
C PRO A 64 -8.62 -25.36 13.21
N ALA A 65 -7.89 -26.08 12.37
CA ALA A 65 -6.51 -25.76 12.01
C ALA A 65 -6.49 -24.55 11.07
N LEU A 66 -7.30 -24.57 10.01
CA LEU A 66 -7.43 -23.45 9.09
C LEU A 66 -7.90 -22.17 9.81
N SER A 67 -8.86 -22.30 10.71
CA SER A 67 -9.38 -21.16 11.49
C SER A 67 -8.30 -20.52 12.37
N THR A 68 -7.45 -21.35 12.98
CA THR A 68 -6.30 -20.87 13.77
C THR A 68 -5.28 -20.17 12.88
N ILE A 69 -4.93 -20.76 11.74
CA ILE A 69 -3.99 -20.17 10.76
C ILE A 69 -4.48 -18.78 10.31
N ILE A 70 -5.75 -18.66 9.96
CA ILE A 70 -6.32 -17.38 9.51
C ILE A 70 -6.26 -16.33 10.62
N ILE A 71 -6.65 -16.67 11.84
CA ILE A 71 -6.65 -15.73 12.97
C ILE A 71 -5.21 -15.30 13.31
N ASP A 72 -4.27 -16.23 13.34
CA ASP A 72 -2.87 -15.95 13.64
C ASP A 72 -2.21 -15.07 12.58
N GLU A 73 -2.47 -15.33 11.29
CA GLU A 73 -1.94 -14.50 10.20
C GLU A 73 -2.47 -13.07 10.30
N ILE A 74 -3.78 -12.89 10.52
CA ILE A 74 -4.36 -11.55 10.71
C ILE A 74 -3.72 -10.85 11.90
N ARG A 75 -3.52 -11.56 13.02
CA ARG A 75 -2.89 -10.99 14.22
C ARG A 75 -1.43 -10.62 13.98
N GLN A 76 -0.70 -11.43 13.20
CA GLN A 76 0.69 -11.13 12.84
C GLN A 76 0.79 -9.88 11.96
N TYR A 77 -0.13 -9.70 11.00
CA TYR A 77 -0.21 -8.48 10.22
C TYR A 77 -0.57 -7.26 11.07
N GLU A 78 -1.58 -7.37 11.95
CA GLU A 78 -1.96 -6.29 12.87
C GLU A 78 -0.78 -5.86 13.73
N LYS A 79 0.02 -6.82 14.22
CA LYS A 79 1.23 -6.53 15.00
C LYS A 79 2.33 -5.83 14.19
N LYS A 80 2.53 -6.21 12.93
CA LYS A 80 3.60 -5.64 12.09
C LYS A 80 3.27 -4.23 11.58
N GLU A 81 2.01 -3.96 11.30
CA GLU A 81 1.60 -2.75 10.56
C GLU A 81 0.83 -1.74 11.42
N LEU A 82 0.27 -2.14 12.58
CA LEU A 82 -0.54 -1.26 13.44
C LEU A 82 0.09 -0.98 14.82
N GLU A 83 1.08 -1.74 15.26
CA GLU A 83 1.92 -1.36 16.41
C GLU A 83 3.17 -0.62 15.91
N PRO A 84 3.41 0.65 16.32
CA PRO A 84 4.56 1.44 15.92
C PRO A 84 5.89 0.96 16.53
#